data_AF-N1UH09-F1
#
_entry.id   AF-N1UH09-F1
#
_cell.length_a   1.000
_cell.length_b   1.000
_cell.length_c   1.000
_cell.angle_alpha   90.00
_cell.angle_beta   90.00
_cell.angle_gamma   90.00
#
_symmetry.space_group_name_H-M   'P 1'
#
loop_
_entity.id
_entity.type
_entity.pdbx_description
1 polymer ?
#
loop_
_entity_poly.entity_id
_entity_poly.type
_entity_poly.pdbx_seq_one_letter_code
_entity_poly.pdbx_strand_id
1 'polypeptide(L)' 'MEYNYFYKIQEAEELLFDHIEVYYNRHRSHSSLDFVSPVQFEVNAA' A
#
# COMPACT_ATOMS: atom_id res chain seq x y z
N MET A 1 -18.38 3.93 -14.12
CA MET A 1 -17.21 3.73 -13.24
C MET A 1 -16.30 4.92 -13.46
N GLU A 2 -15.80 5.51 -12.38
CA GLU A 2 -14.89 6.65 -12.44
C GLU A 2 -13.45 6.11 -12.48
N TYR A 3 -12.61 6.67 -13.35
CA TYR A 3 -11.21 6.26 -13.49
C TYR A 3 -10.31 7.47 -13.33
N ASN A 4 -9.14 7.26 -12.74
CA ASN A 4 -8.09 8.27 -12.76
C ASN A 4 -7.46 8.30 -14.16
N TYR A 5 -7.33 9.50 -14.72
CA TYR A 5 -6.60 9.74 -15.96
C TYR A 5 -5.32 10.51 -15.61
N PHE A 6 -4.20 10.04 -16.14
CA PHE A 6 -2.88 10.64 -15.92
C PHE A 6 -2.29 11.04 -17.26
N TYR A 7 -1.68 12.23 -17.31
CA TYR A 7 -1.00 12.72 -18.50
C TYR A 7 0.44 12.21 -18.58
N LYS A 8 1.02 11.84 -17.42
CA LYS A 8 2.36 11.29 -17.30
C LYS A 8 2.37 10.09 -16.37
N ILE A 9 3.27 9.15 -16.63
CA ILE A 9 3.41 7.94 -15.80
C ILE A 9 3.79 8.27 -14.35
N GLN A 10 4.56 9.33 -14.15
CA GLN A 10 4.98 9.77 -12.81
C GLN A 10 3.80 10.12 -11.90
N GLU A 11 2.72 10.69 -12.46
CA GLU A 11 1.52 11.04 -11.67
C GLU A 11 0.80 9.77 -11.17
N ALA A 12 0.81 8.70 -11.98
CA ALA A 12 0.25 7.42 -11.60
C ALA A 12 1.15 6.70 -10.57
N GLU A 13 2.47 6.80 -10.73
CA GLU A 13 3.45 6.24 -9.80
C GLU A 13 3.33 6.90 -8.42
N GLU A 14 3.27 8.23 -8.34
CA GLU A 14 3.09 8.96 -7.07
C GLU A 14 1.82 8.50 -6.35
N LEU A 15 0.67 8.47 -7.04
CA LEU A 15 -0.59 8.02 -6.44
C LEU A 15 -0.54 6.54 -6.00
N LEU A 16 0.16 5.69 -6.76
CA LEU A 16 0.35 4.29 -6.40
C LEU A 16 1.25 4.13 -5.17
N PHE A 17 2.35 4.88 -5.09
CA PHE A 17 3.26 4.85 -3.94
C PHE A 17 2.57 5.35 -2.67
N ASP A 18 1.78 6.43 -2.75
CA ASP A 18 0.98 6.92 -1.63
C ASP A 18 0.00 5.86 -1.14
N HIS A 19 -0.68 5.16 -2.06
CA HIS A 19 -1.57 4.06 -1.69
C HIS A 19 -0.82 2.91 -1.02
N ILE A 20 0.36 2.55 -1.53
CA ILE A 20 1.19 1.49 -0.96
C ILE A 20 1.66 1.87 0.45
N GLU A 21 2.17 3.08 0.65
CA GLU A 21 2.67 3.52 1.97
C GLU A 21 1.56 3.69 3.00
N VAL A 22 0.49 4.41 2.64
CA VAL A 22 -0.52 4.81 3.61
C VAL A 22 -1.49 3.68 3.87
N TYR A 23 -1.93 2.95 2.84
CA TYR A 23 -2.94 1.91 3.01
C TYR A 23 -2.33 0.50 3.06
N TYR A 24 -1.60 0.09 2.03
CA TYR A 24 -1.13 -1.28 1.91
C TYR A 24 -0.18 -1.67 3.06
N ASN A 25 0.89 -0.90 3.26
CA ASN A 25 1.93 -1.21 4.23
C ASN A 25 1.46 -1.02 5.68
N ARG A 26 0.59 -0.04 5.95
CA ARG A 26 0.19 0.31 7.33
C ARG A 26 -1.11 -0.33 7.80
N HIS A 27 -2.06 -0.59 6.89
CA HIS A 27 -3.42 -0.97 7.28
C HIS A 27 -3.88 -2.31 6.69
N ARG A 28 -3.47 -2.64 5.46
CA ARG A 28 -3.97 -3.84 4.79
C ARG A 28 -3.44 -5.09 5.50
N SER A 29 -4.35 -5.97 5.91
CA SER A 29 -4.02 -7.28 6.47
C SER A 29 -3.70 -8.29 5.36
N HIS A 30 -2.70 -9.14 5.60
CA HIS A 30 -2.25 -10.17 4.66
C HIS A 30 -2.35 -11.55 5.28
N SER A 31 -3.01 -12.49 4.59
CA SER A 31 -3.10 -13.89 5.03
C SER A 31 -1.74 -14.59 5.10
N SER A 32 -0.77 -14.14 4.31
CA SER A 32 0.62 -14.64 4.36
C SER A 32 1.44 -14.07 5.53
N LEU A 33 0.91 -13.07 6.23
CA LEU A 33 1.54 -12.42 7.39
C LEU A 33 0.67 -12.65 8.64
N ASP A 34 0.07 -13.84 8.79
CA ASP A 34 -0.81 -14.16 9.92
C ASP A 34 -1.93 -13.13 10.18
N PHE A 35 -2.45 -12.56 9.10
CA PHE A 35 -3.49 -11.54 9.12
C PHE A 35 -3.11 -10.21 9.80
N VAL A 36 -1.82 -9.87 9.86
CA VAL A 36 -1.37 -8.51 10.21
C VAL A 36 -0.96 -7.69 8.98
N SER A 37 -0.80 -6.38 9.18
CA SER A 37 -0.23 -5.49 8.14
C SER A 37 1.28 -5.65 8.02
N PRO A 38 1.88 -5.28 6.87
CA PRO A 38 3.33 -5.35 6.69
C PRO A 38 4.11 -4.62 7.78
N VAL A 39 3.70 -3.40 8.16
CA VAL A 39 4.34 -2.66 9.25
C VAL A 39 4.25 -3.41 10.58
N GLN A 40 3.09 -3.98 10.92
CA GLN A 40 2.93 -4.77 12.15
C GLN A 40 3.80 -6.03 12.13
N PHE A 41 3.93 -6.68 10.98
CA PHE A 41 4.79 -7.84 10.83
C PHE A 41 6.26 -7.49 11.13
N GLU A 42 6.77 -6.40 10.55
CA GLU A 42 8.14 -5.92 10.83
C GLU A 42 8.33 -5.54 12.30
N VAL A 43 7.35 -4.86 12.93
CA VAL A 43 7.41 -4.50 14.36
C VAL A 43 7.43 -5.74 15.26
N ASN A 44 6.68 -6.77 14.92
CA ASN A 44 6.63 -8.02 15.71
C ASN A 44 7.87 -8.90 15.51
N ALA A 45 8.62 -8.70 14.43
CA ALA A 45 9.85 -9.44 14.12
C ALA A 45 11.10 -8.86 14.80
N ALA A 46 11.01 -7.64 15.34
CA ALA A 46 12.08 -6.95 16.08
C ALA A 46 12.13 -7.37 17.56
#